data_AF-A0A929ZVC2-F1
#
_entry.id   AF-A0A929ZVC2-F1
#
_cell.length_a   1.000
_cell.length_b   1.000
_cell.length_c   1.000
_cell.angle_alpha   90.00
_cell.angle_beta   90.00
_cell.angle_gamma   90.00
#
_symmetry.space_group_name_H-M   'P 1'
#
loop_
_entity.id
_entity.type
_entity.pdbx_description
1 polymer ?
#
loop_
_entity_poly.entity_id
_entity_poly.type
_entity_poly.pdbx_seq_one_letter_code
_entity_poly.pdbx_strand_id
1 'polypeptide(L)'
;MKFLSKIISELLSETSDLSQTVIVLPGKRPVVFLKQILKEQKYEGFLPEFFTVDELIKKISGKQHIQGISLWLFGYDVYKKIYPEETLENFLKWFPTLLKDWDDMLKFSEEDKAVLEYMLDDERIKNWGETLGDGDNARKRNLNFWKKMNVFLPKLKENLQAKGWATDGMIHEMVREKISDFAEETETKFVFCGFNALTPLEEKLIRELLQKRKAECFFQADEYYIKDLKQEAGKFLRKHMHWKEFNENRKFQWIENSFCEEKNIKVYEVAGN
;
A
#
# COMPACT_ATOMS: atom_id res chain seq x y z
N MET A 1 3.33 24.04 9.32
CA MET A 1 2.54 23.25 8.35
C MET A 1 2.26 24.08 7.10
N LYS A 2 3.26 24.28 6.25
CA LYS A 2 3.12 25.08 5.01
C LYS A 2 2.52 24.26 3.86
N PHE A 3 2.87 22.97 3.78
CA PHE A 3 2.48 22.09 2.68
C PHE A 3 0.97 21.91 2.50
N LEU A 4 0.25 21.46 3.55
CA LEU A 4 -1.21 21.28 3.48
C LEU A 4 -1.97 22.57 3.19
N SER A 5 -1.45 23.71 3.69
CA SER A 5 -2.04 25.03 3.44
C SER A 5 -1.88 25.43 1.97
N LYS A 6 -0.67 25.24 1.40
CA LYS A 6 -0.42 25.43 -0.03
C LYS A 6 -1.36 24.60 -0.91
N ILE A 7 -1.57 23.31 -0.59
CA ILE A 7 -2.50 22.44 -1.33
C ILE A 7 -3.90 23.04 -1.36
N ILE A 8 -4.45 23.39 -0.19
CA ILE A 8 -5.80 23.93 -0.13
C ILE A 8 -5.89 25.28 -0.86
N SER A 9 -4.90 26.15 -0.72
CA SER A 9 -4.86 27.41 -1.47
C SER A 9 -4.81 27.20 -2.99
N GLU A 10 -4.06 26.22 -3.48
CA GLU A 10 -3.99 25.91 -4.91
C GLU A 10 -5.32 25.36 -5.41
N LEU A 11 -5.89 24.36 -4.71
CA LEU A 11 -7.20 23.78 -5.05
C LEU A 11 -8.32 24.82 -5.07
N LEU A 12 -8.36 25.72 -4.08
CA LEU A 12 -9.35 26.79 -4.00
C LEU A 12 -9.16 27.90 -5.04
N SER A 13 -7.97 27.98 -5.66
CA SER A 13 -7.73 28.91 -6.76
C SER A 13 -8.25 28.37 -8.10
N GLU A 14 -8.35 27.05 -8.24
CA GLU A 14 -8.90 26.38 -9.42
C GLU A 14 -10.43 26.22 -9.35
N THR A 15 -10.97 25.91 -8.17
CA THR A 15 -12.41 25.69 -7.98
C THR A 15 -12.87 26.19 -6.61
N SER A 16 -14.05 26.81 -6.58
CA SER A 16 -14.71 27.20 -5.33
C SER A 16 -15.53 26.07 -4.70
N ASP A 17 -15.72 24.95 -5.41
CA ASP A 17 -16.42 23.76 -4.90
C ASP A 17 -15.49 22.53 -4.91
N LEU A 18 -15.35 21.93 -3.73
CA LEU A 18 -14.58 20.71 -3.49
C LEU A 18 -15.48 19.50 -3.23
N SER A 19 -16.80 19.61 -3.42
CA SER A 19 -17.77 18.53 -3.17
C SER A 19 -17.53 17.28 -4.01
N GLN A 20 -17.02 17.43 -5.23
CA GLN A 20 -16.66 16.33 -6.15
C GLN A 20 -15.17 15.96 -6.10
N THR A 21 -14.48 16.39 -5.04
CA THR A 21 -13.05 16.14 -4.84
C THR A 21 -12.85 15.11 -3.74
N VAL A 22 -11.99 14.13 -4.01
CA VAL A 22 -11.49 13.17 -3.03
C VAL A 22 -10.02 13.50 -2.77
N ILE A 23 -9.68 13.83 -1.53
CA ILE A 23 -8.30 14.02 -1.09
C ILE A 23 -7.78 12.72 -0.50
N VAL A 24 -6.72 12.18 -1.12
CA VAL A 24 -6.09 10.92 -0.73
C VAL A 24 -4.76 11.20 -0.03
N LEU A 25 -4.57 10.60 1.15
CA LEU A 25 -3.45 10.89 2.06
C LEU A 25 -2.74 9.60 2.51
N PRO A 26 -1.45 9.67 2.90
CA PRO A 26 -0.73 8.51 3.44
C PRO A 26 -1.24 8.07 4.81
N GLY A 27 -2.11 8.85 5.46
CA GLY A 27 -2.72 8.51 6.73
C GLY A 27 -3.82 9.49 7.12
N LYS A 28 -4.50 9.21 8.23
CA LYS A 28 -5.66 10.02 8.69
C LYS A 28 -5.30 11.27 9.50
N ARG A 29 -4.13 11.31 10.13
CA ARG A 29 -3.70 12.45 10.97
C ARG A 29 -3.78 13.81 10.26
N PRO A 30 -3.36 13.95 8.97
CA PRO A 30 -3.46 15.20 8.23
C PRO A 30 -4.88 15.76 8.02
N VAL A 31 -5.91 14.91 8.08
CA VAL A 31 -7.31 15.30 7.80
C VAL A 31 -7.81 16.36 8.77
N VAL A 32 -7.44 16.26 10.05
CA VAL A 32 -7.83 17.26 11.06
C VAL A 32 -7.26 18.64 10.71
N PHE A 33 -6.01 18.68 10.24
CA PHE A 33 -5.37 19.93 9.83
C PHE A 33 -5.97 20.48 8.53
N LEU A 34 -6.31 19.64 7.55
CA LEU A 34 -6.97 20.09 6.32
C LEU A 34 -8.34 20.74 6.61
N LYS A 35 -9.13 20.13 7.51
CA LYS A 35 -10.40 20.71 7.95
C LYS A 35 -10.21 22.06 8.65
N GLN A 36 -9.18 22.17 9.50
CA GLN A 36 -8.85 23.42 10.17
C GLN A 36 -8.40 24.50 9.17
N ILE A 37 -7.58 24.15 8.18
CA ILE A 37 -7.13 25.06 7.12
C ILE A 37 -8.32 25.54 6.28
N LEU A 38 -9.21 24.64 5.86
CA LEU A 38 -10.42 25.01 5.11
C LEU A 38 -11.30 26.00 5.91
N LYS A 39 -11.42 25.79 7.22
CA LYS A 39 -12.11 26.72 8.12
C LYS A 39 -11.42 28.09 8.19
N GLU A 40 -10.09 28.11 8.32
CA GLU A 40 -9.30 29.36 8.35
C GLU A 40 -9.40 30.13 7.03
N GLN A 41 -9.47 29.42 5.90
CA GLN A 41 -9.70 29.97 4.56
C GLN A 41 -11.18 30.35 4.29
N LYS A 42 -12.06 30.19 5.29
CA LYS A 42 -13.50 30.48 5.19
C LYS A 42 -14.18 29.77 4.01
N TYR A 43 -13.82 28.51 3.77
CA TYR A 43 -14.50 27.69 2.76
C TYR A 43 -15.95 27.40 3.19
N GLU A 44 -16.91 27.72 2.32
CA GLU A 44 -18.36 27.62 2.62
C GLU A 44 -19.06 26.45 1.89
N GLY A 45 -18.34 25.70 1.06
CA GLY A 45 -18.89 24.56 0.31
C GLY A 45 -18.92 23.24 1.10
N PHE A 46 -19.38 22.17 0.45
CA PHE A 46 -19.28 20.82 1.02
C PHE A 46 -17.82 20.39 1.11
N LEU A 47 -17.44 19.76 2.22
CA LEU A 47 -16.08 19.25 2.40
C LEU A 47 -15.80 18.12 1.40
N PRO A 48 -14.57 18.04 0.86
CA PRO A 48 -14.16 16.90 0.07
C PRO A 48 -14.16 15.62 0.92
N GLU A 49 -14.28 14.47 0.27
CA GLU A 49 -14.05 13.18 0.92
C GLU A 49 -12.56 12.98 1.19
N PHE A 50 -12.23 12.36 2.32
CA PHE A 50 -10.84 12.09 2.72
C PHE A 50 -10.60 10.60 2.88
N PHE A 51 -9.73 10.04 2.04
CA PHE A 51 -9.32 8.64 2.12
C PHE A 51 -7.83 8.50 2.41
N THR A 52 -7.47 7.41 3.08
CA THR A 52 -6.13 6.85 2.88
C THR A 52 -6.10 6.09 1.56
N VAL A 53 -4.91 5.87 0.99
CA VAL A 53 -4.79 5.04 -0.22
C VAL A 53 -5.35 3.63 0.02
N ASP A 54 -5.06 3.04 1.17
CA ASP A 54 -5.62 1.73 1.55
C ASP A 54 -7.15 1.71 1.55
N GLU A 55 -7.80 2.77 2.07
CA GLU A 55 -9.26 2.86 2.06
C GLU A 55 -9.82 3.04 0.66
N LEU A 56 -9.13 3.81 -0.19
CA LEU A 56 -9.52 3.97 -1.59
C LEU A 56 -9.43 2.62 -2.33
N ILE A 57 -8.31 1.90 -2.18
CA ILE A 57 -8.13 0.56 -2.76
C ILE A 57 -9.22 -0.39 -2.25
N LYS A 58 -9.52 -0.38 -0.95
CA LYS A 58 -10.62 -1.17 -0.35
C LYS A 58 -11.97 -0.82 -0.97
N LYS A 59 -12.26 0.48 -1.15
CA LYS A 59 -13.48 0.97 -1.81
C LYS A 59 -13.58 0.46 -3.25
N ILE A 60 -12.51 0.54 -4.04
CA ILE A 60 -12.44 0.04 -5.43
C ILE A 60 -12.64 -1.48 -5.49
N SER A 61 -12.10 -2.22 -4.52
CA SER A 61 -12.19 -3.69 -4.50
C SER A 61 -13.65 -4.18 -4.44
N GLY A 62 -14.50 -3.46 -3.70
CA GLY A 62 -15.87 -3.86 -3.38
C GLY A 62 -15.96 -5.11 -2.49
N LYS A 63 -14.86 -5.53 -1.85
CA LYS A 63 -14.80 -6.71 -0.98
C LYS A 63 -14.83 -6.32 0.49
N GLN A 64 -15.36 -7.23 1.31
CA GLN A 64 -15.26 -7.09 2.75
C GLN A 64 -13.87 -7.55 3.19
N HIS A 65 -13.07 -6.60 3.67
CA HIS A 65 -11.76 -6.90 4.25
C HIS A 65 -11.92 -7.70 5.56
N ILE A 66 -11.18 -8.80 5.68
CA ILE A 66 -11.12 -9.62 6.89
C ILE A 66 -9.67 -9.68 7.40
N GLN A 67 -9.47 -9.56 8.71
CA GLN A 67 -8.14 -9.49 9.32
C GLN A 67 -8.14 -10.04 10.75
N GLY A 68 -6.95 -10.24 11.31
CA GLY A 68 -6.74 -10.65 12.70
C GLY A 68 -7.41 -11.98 13.03
N ILE A 69 -7.94 -12.09 14.25
CA ILE A 69 -8.45 -13.34 14.81
C ILE A 69 -9.52 -13.98 13.91
N SER A 70 -10.43 -13.19 13.34
CA SER A 70 -11.49 -13.72 12.47
C SER A 70 -10.93 -14.41 11.22
N LEU A 71 -9.91 -13.83 10.59
CA LEU A 71 -9.22 -14.45 9.46
C LEU A 71 -8.41 -15.67 9.91
N TRP A 72 -7.77 -15.62 11.08
CA TRP A 72 -6.97 -16.73 11.59
C TRP A 72 -7.81 -17.96 11.90
N LEU A 73 -8.96 -17.77 12.56
CA LEU A 73 -9.90 -18.87 12.84
C LEU A 73 -10.49 -19.44 11.55
N PHE A 74 -10.88 -18.58 10.61
CA PHE A 74 -11.34 -19.03 9.30
C PHE A 74 -10.26 -19.80 8.53
N GLY A 75 -9.02 -19.30 8.56
CA GLY A 75 -7.87 -19.97 7.98
C GLY A 75 -7.63 -21.35 8.57
N TYR A 76 -7.74 -21.47 9.91
CA TYR A 76 -7.64 -22.75 10.60
C TYR A 76 -8.74 -23.73 10.19
N ASP A 77 -9.99 -23.27 10.08
CA ASP A 77 -11.12 -24.11 9.64
C ASP A 77 -10.91 -24.66 8.23
N VAL A 78 -10.30 -23.88 7.34
CA VAL A 78 -9.92 -24.35 6.00
C VAL A 78 -8.74 -25.31 6.08
N TYR A 79 -7.70 -24.99 6.85
CA TYR A 79 -6.50 -25.80 6.98
C TYR A 79 -6.79 -27.18 7.57
N LYS A 80 -7.62 -27.26 8.62
CA LYS A 80 -7.98 -28.49 9.31
C LYS A 80 -8.71 -29.50 8.42
N LYS A 81 -9.44 -29.02 7.39
CA LYS A 81 -10.07 -29.90 6.38
C LYS A 81 -9.05 -30.61 5.50
N ILE A 82 -7.86 -30.03 5.34
CA ILE A 82 -6.76 -30.57 4.53
C ILE A 82 -5.82 -31.40 5.42
N TYR A 83 -5.55 -30.93 6.63
CA TYR A 83 -4.64 -31.53 7.61
C TYR A 83 -5.31 -31.67 8.99
N PRO A 84 -6.07 -32.76 9.23
CA PRO A 84 -6.90 -32.91 10.45
C PRO A 84 -6.12 -32.96 11.77
N GLU A 85 -4.86 -33.37 11.72
CA GLU A 85 -3.98 -33.54 12.89
C GLU A 85 -3.47 -32.22 13.47
N GLU A 86 -3.65 -31.09 12.78
CA GLU A 86 -3.15 -29.79 13.23
C GLU A 86 -4.03 -29.17 14.32
N THR A 87 -3.41 -28.75 15.42
CA THR A 87 -4.08 -28.02 16.49
C THR A 87 -4.15 -26.53 16.18
N LEU A 88 -5.19 -25.85 16.68
CA LEU A 88 -5.31 -24.40 16.53
C LEU A 88 -4.10 -23.67 17.12
N GLU A 89 -3.60 -24.11 18.29
CA GLU A 89 -2.45 -23.51 18.95
C GLU A 89 -1.20 -23.55 18.04
N ASN A 90 -0.94 -24.69 17.39
CA ASN A 90 0.20 -24.81 16.50
C ASN A 90 0.03 -23.99 15.22
N PHE A 91 -1.17 -23.98 14.64
CA PHE A 91 -1.50 -23.14 13.47
C PHE A 91 -1.23 -21.66 13.72
N LEU A 92 -1.65 -21.14 14.88
CA LEU A 92 -1.49 -19.73 15.25
C LEU A 92 -0.02 -19.31 15.48
N LYS A 93 0.92 -20.26 15.68
CA LYS A 93 2.35 -19.95 15.81
C LYS A 93 2.98 -19.49 14.50
N TRP A 94 2.46 -19.92 13.35
CA TRP A 94 3.06 -19.63 12.04
C TRP A 94 2.12 -18.89 11.08
N PHE A 95 0.81 -19.07 11.19
CA PHE A 95 -0.14 -18.51 10.23
C PHE A 95 -0.09 -16.98 10.13
N PRO A 96 0.01 -16.19 11.23
CA PRO A 96 0.09 -14.75 11.13
C PRO A 96 1.30 -14.26 10.30
N THR A 97 2.45 -14.93 10.45
CA THR A 97 3.67 -14.62 9.68
C THR A 97 3.49 -15.00 8.22
N LEU A 98 3.03 -16.23 7.95
CA LEU A 98 2.76 -16.68 6.59
C LEU A 98 1.75 -15.77 5.87
N LEU A 99 0.69 -15.38 6.55
CA LEU A 99 -0.34 -14.51 6.00
C LEU A 99 0.26 -13.17 5.58
N LYS A 100 1.14 -12.59 6.41
CA LYS A 100 1.83 -11.35 6.07
C LYS A 100 2.71 -11.53 4.83
N ASP A 101 3.51 -12.61 4.79
CA ASP A 101 4.37 -12.90 3.64
C ASP A 101 3.53 -13.09 2.37
N TRP A 102 2.41 -13.82 2.47
CA TRP A 102 1.49 -14.03 1.36
C TRP A 102 0.83 -12.72 0.90
N ASP A 103 0.42 -11.85 1.83
CA ASP A 103 -0.13 -10.54 1.49
C ASP A 103 0.91 -9.65 0.80
N ASP A 104 2.15 -9.64 1.29
CA ASP A 104 3.25 -8.89 0.66
C ASP A 104 3.56 -9.44 -0.74
N MET A 105 3.56 -10.77 -0.92
CA MET A 105 3.71 -11.40 -2.23
C MET A 105 2.63 -10.93 -3.21
N LEU A 106 1.35 -10.90 -2.79
CA LEU A 106 0.24 -10.45 -3.63
C LEU A 106 0.30 -8.94 -3.96
N LYS A 107 0.82 -8.13 -3.03
CA LYS A 107 0.97 -6.68 -3.22
C LYS A 107 2.08 -6.31 -4.19
N PHE A 108 3.20 -7.03 -4.13
CA PHE A 108 4.43 -6.63 -4.82
C PHE A 108 4.77 -7.52 -6.03
N SER A 109 4.24 -8.74 -6.14
CA SER A 109 4.40 -9.60 -7.32
C SER A 109 3.25 -9.41 -8.31
N GLU A 110 3.51 -9.62 -9.61
CA GLU A 110 2.47 -9.76 -10.63
C GLU A 110 1.95 -11.20 -10.74
N GLU A 111 2.75 -12.17 -10.31
CA GLU A 111 2.44 -13.60 -10.37
C GLU A 111 2.74 -14.25 -9.00
N ASP A 112 1.70 -14.49 -8.20
CA ASP A 112 1.79 -15.08 -6.86
C ASP A 112 2.24 -16.55 -6.90
N LYS A 113 1.75 -17.31 -7.88
CA LYS A 113 2.16 -18.70 -8.14
C LYS A 113 3.65 -18.82 -8.45
N ALA A 114 4.20 -17.94 -9.27
CA ALA A 114 5.61 -17.96 -9.63
C ALA A 114 6.51 -17.73 -8.40
N VAL A 115 6.09 -16.86 -7.47
CA VAL A 115 6.85 -16.63 -6.23
C VAL A 115 6.74 -17.83 -5.29
N LEU A 116 5.56 -18.44 -5.15
CA LEU A 116 5.38 -19.67 -4.36
C LEU A 116 6.18 -20.85 -4.94
N GLU A 117 6.21 -21.00 -6.26
CA GLU A 117 7.03 -22.00 -6.96
C GLU A 117 8.53 -21.72 -6.79
N TYR A 118 8.96 -20.46 -6.91
CA TYR A 118 10.34 -20.06 -6.64
C TYR A 118 10.75 -20.38 -5.20
N MET A 119 9.92 -20.09 -4.19
CA MET A 119 10.23 -20.41 -2.79
C MET A 119 10.34 -21.93 -2.59
N LEU A 120 9.47 -22.70 -3.24
CA LEU A 120 9.54 -24.16 -3.24
C LEU A 120 10.84 -24.65 -3.91
N ASP A 121 11.23 -24.06 -5.04
CA ASP A 121 12.41 -24.44 -5.81
C ASP A 121 13.72 -24.03 -5.11
N ASP A 122 13.78 -22.86 -4.47
CA ASP A 122 14.89 -22.45 -3.61
C ASP A 122 15.08 -23.44 -2.45
N GLU A 123 13.98 -23.85 -1.81
CA GLU A 123 14.03 -24.90 -0.80
C GLU A 123 14.43 -26.26 -1.38
N ARG A 124 14.01 -26.63 -2.60
CA ARG A 124 14.48 -27.85 -3.29
C ARG A 124 15.98 -27.80 -3.55
N ILE A 125 16.51 -26.68 -4.02
CA ILE A 125 17.95 -26.47 -4.28
C ILE A 125 18.74 -26.59 -2.98
N LYS A 126 18.28 -25.96 -1.88
CA LYS A 126 18.89 -26.10 -0.55
C LYS A 126 18.87 -27.54 -0.02
N ASN A 127 17.89 -28.34 -0.45
CA ASN A 127 17.72 -29.74 -0.07
C ASN A 127 18.42 -30.74 -1.02
N TRP A 128 18.86 -30.34 -2.22
CA TRP A 128 19.51 -31.22 -3.22
C TRP A 128 20.73 -31.93 -2.62
N GLY A 129 21.52 -31.24 -1.79
CA GLY A 129 22.71 -31.81 -1.14
C GLY A 129 22.44 -32.90 -0.09
N GLU A 130 21.20 -33.07 0.39
CA GLU A 130 20.85 -34.01 1.48
C GLU A 130 20.24 -35.34 1.01
N THR A 131 20.09 -35.57 -0.30
CA THR A 131 19.81 -36.92 -0.83
C THR A 131 20.94 -37.95 -0.54
N LEU A 132 21.99 -37.52 0.18
CA LEU A 132 23.12 -38.32 0.67
C LEU A 132 23.03 -38.66 2.18
N GLY A 133 21.97 -38.30 2.91
CA GLY A 133 21.83 -38.60 4.36
C GLY A 133 20.39 -38.63 4.91
N ASP A 134 20.04 -39.75 5.58
CA ASP A 134 18.69 -40.12 6.06
C ASP A 134 18.24 -39.45 7.39
N GLY A 135 18.55 -38.17 7.62
CA GLY A 135 18.11 -37.44 8.83
C GLY A 135 16.89 -36.54 8.60
N ASP A 136 15.98 -36.42 9.60
CA ASP A 136 14.93 -35.39 9.67
C ASP A 136 15.52 -34.04 10.09
N ASN A 137 16.14 -33.35 9.14
CA ASN A 137 16.80 -32.06 9.37
C ASN A 137 15.81 -30.89 9.21
N ALA A 138 16.09 -29.74 9.84
CA ALA A 138 15.25 -28.53 9.77
C ALA A 138 14.89 -28.08 8.33
N ARG A 139 15.74 -28.42 7.35
CA ARG A 139 15.53 -28.12 5.93
C ARG A 139 14.44 -28.99 5.27
N LYS A 140 14.33 -30.28 5.63
CA LYS A 140 13.23 -31.16 5.19
C LYS A 140 11.88 -30.71 5.75
N ARG A 141 11.86 -30.19 6.99
CA ARG A 141 10.65 -29.61 7.60
C ARG A 141 10.19 -28.35 6.88
N ASN A 142 11.12 -27.48 6.47
CA ASN A 142 10.82 -26.27 5.71
C ASN A 142 10.26 -26.59 4.31
N LEU A 143 10.82 -27.57 3.61
CA LEU A 143 10.29 -28.04 2.32
C LEU A 143 8.87 -28.60 2.45
N ASN A 144 8.63 -29.43 3.46
CA ASN A 144 7.29 -29.98 3.73
C ASN A 144 6.29 -28.89 4.09
N PHE A 145 6.71 -27.82 4.77
CA PHE A 145 5.88 -26.66 5.04
C PHE A 145 5.43 -25.99 3.74
N TRP A 146 6.34 -25.62 2.85
CA TRP A 146 5.98 -24.96 1.58
C TRP A 146 5.14 -25.84 0.64
N LYS A 147 5.37 -27.15 0.62
CA LYS A 147 4.48 -28.10 -0.07
C LYS A 147 3.04 -28.02 0.45
N LYS A 148 2.85 -27.94 1.77
CA LYS A 148 1.51 -27.78 2.36
C LYS A 148 0.92 -26.41 2.01
N MET A 149 1.71 -25.34 2.03
CA MET A 149 1.23 -24.00 1.71
C MET A 149 0.77 -23.85 0.25
N ASN A 150 1.44 -24.52 -0.68
CA ASN A 150 1.01 -24.57 -2.09
C ASN A 150 -0.35 -25.23 -2.29
N VAL A 151 -0.82 -26.04 -1.34
CA VAL A 151 -2.18 -26.61 -1.34
C VAL A 151 -3.15 -25.74 -0.55
N PHE A 152 -2.71 -25.26 0.63
CA PHE A 152 -3.55 -24.52 1.55
C PHE A 152 -3.91 -23.11 1.07
N LEU A 153 -2.95 -22.31 0.62
CA LEU A 153 -3.17 -20.90 0.27
C LEU A 153 -4.17 -20.74 -0.90
N PRO A 154 -4.09 -21.52 -1.99
CA PRO A 154 -5.12 -21.47 -3.03
C PRO A 154 -6.52 -21.83 -2.51
N LYS A 155 -6.62 -22.82 -1.61
CA LYS A 155 -7.91 -23.20 -1.04
C LYS A 155 -8.45 -22.15 -0.09
N LEU A 156 -7.59 -21.49 0.69
CA LEU A 156 -7.96 -20.36 1.54
C LEU A 156 -8.50 -19.20 0.68
N LYS A 157 -7.80 -18.84 -0.40
CA LYS A 157 -8.21 -17.80 -1.36
C LYS A 157 -9.61 -18.09 -1.92
N GLU A 158 -9.85 -19.32 -2.40
CA GLU A 158 -11.14 -19.76 -2.92
C GLU A 158 -12.27 -19.65 -1.87
N ASN A 159 -12.02 -20.12 -0.64
CA ASN A 159 -13.02 -20.08 0.44
C ASN A 159 -13.34 -18.64 0.87
N LEU A 160 -12.34 -17.76 0.93
CA LEU A 160 -12.54 -16.33 1.21
C LEU A 160 -13.36 -15.66 0.09
N GLN A 161 -13.00 -15.90 -1.17
CA GLN A 161 -13.72 -15.35 -2.32
C GLN A 161 -15.19 -15.79 -2.36
N ALA A 162 -15.48 -17.06 -2.04
CA ALA A 162 -16.83 -17.59 -1.98
C ALA A 162 -17.70 -16.91 -0.90
N LYS A 163 -17.08 -16.34 0.15
CA LYS A 163 -17.75 -15.53 1.19
C LYS A 163 -17.82 -14.04 0.84
N GLY A 164 -17.25 -13.61 -0.28
CA GLY A 164 -17.09 -12.18 -0.59
C GLY A 164 -16.03 -11.48 0.27
N TRP A 165 -15.16 -12.25 0.92
CA TRP A 165 -14.09 -11.75 1.79
C TRP A 165 -12.75 -11.73 1.08
N ALA A 166 -11.85 -10.88 1.55
CA ALA A 166 -10.49 -10.80 1.05
C ALA A 166 -9.52 -10.34 2.15
N THR A 167 -8.30 -10.89 2.14
CA THR A 167 -7.17 -10.35 2.88
C THR A 167 -6.68 -9.06 2.22
N ASP A 168 -5.74 -8.37 2.84
CA ASP A 168 -5.22 -7.11 2.32
C ASP A 168 -4.48 -7.34 0.98
N GLY A 169 -3.67 -8.39 0.87
CA GLY A 169 -3.01 -8.76 -0.39
C GLY A 169 -4.00 -9.17 -1.49
N MET A 170 -5.03 -9.96 -1.14
CA MET A 170 -6.09 -10.32 -2.10
C MET A 170 -6.83 -9.09 -2.63
N ILE A 171 -7.05 -8.08 -1.78
CA ILE A 171 -7.66 -6.81 -2.20
C ILE A 171 -6.76 -6.11 -3.23
N HIS A 172 -5.45 -6.03 -2.98
CA HIS A 172 -4.52 -5.42 -3.91
C HIS A 172 -4.49 -6.14 -5.26
N GLU A 173 -4.44 -7.47 -5.25
CA GLU A 173 -4.50 -8.29 -6.46
C GLU A 173 -5.79 -8.03 -7.25
N MET A 174 -6.95 -8.08 -6.60
CA MET A 174 -8.24 -7.88 -7.27
C MET A 174 -8.40 -6.46 -7.85
N VAL A 175 -7.86 -5.45 -7.19
CA VAL A 175 -7.93 -4.06 -7.66
C VAL A 175 -7.03 -3.84 -8.87
N ARG A 176 -5.91 -4.56 -8.99
CA ARG A 176 -4.95 -4.43 -10.10
C ARG A 176 -5.61 -4.50 -11.48
N GLU A 177 -6.57 -5.41 -11.62
CA GLU A 177 -7.32 -5.64 -12.86
C GLU A 177 -8.46 -4.63 -13.06
N LYS A 178 -8.94 -3.99 -11.98
CA LYS A 178 -10.06 -3.03 -12.01
C LYS A 178 -9.63 -1.58 -12.18
N ILE A 179 -8.35 -1.25 -12.01
CA ILE A 179 -7.89 0.16 -12.01
C ILE A 179 -8.25 0.88 -13.31
N SER A 180 -8.09 0.21 -14.46
CA SER A 180 -8.33 0.86 -15.76
C SER A 180 -9.81 1.22 -15.92
N ASP A 181 -10.70 0.27 -15.65
CA ASP A 181 -12.15 0.48 -15.66
C ASP A 181 -12.56 1.56 -14.66
N PHE A 182 -12.05 1.49 -13.43
CA PHE A 182 -12.32 2.49 -12.40
C PHE A 182 -11.89 3.91 -12.81
N ALA A 183 -10.71 4.04 -13.42
CA ALA A 183 -10.21 5.33 -13.88
C ALA A 183 -11.01 5.92 -15.05
N GLU A 184 -11.65 5.06 -15.86
CA GLU A 184 -12.53 5.47 -16.96
C GLU A 184 -13.93 5.87 -16.45
N GLU A 185 -14.51 5.09 -15.53
CA GLU A 185 -15.88 5.27 -15.05
C GLU A 185 -16.04 6.40 -14.02
N THR A 186 -14.96 6.77 -13.32
CA THR A 186 -15.06 7.76 -12.23
C THR A 186 -15.18 9.20 -12.75
N GLU A 187 -16.17 9.92 -12.24
CA GLU A 187 -16.31 11.37 -12.45
C GLU A 187 -15.67 12.21 -11.34
N THR A 188 -15.15 11.56 -10.30
CA THR A 188 -14.55 12.21 -9.14
C THR A 188 -13.13 12.70 -9.45
N LYS A 189 -12.80 13.91 -8.98
CA LYS A 189 -11.42 14.43 -9.02
C LYS A 189 -10.65 13.91 -7.80
N PHE A 190 -9.53 13.23 -8.03
CA PHE A 190 -8.67 12.71 -6.96
C PHE A 190 -7.45 13.62 -6.75
N VAL A 191 -7.12 13.90 -5.49
CA VAL A 191 -5.96 14.73 -5.13
C VAL A 191 -5.09 13.94 -4.18
N PHE A 192 -3.94 13.46 -4.66
CA PHE A 192 -2.99 12.67 -3.88
C PHE A 192 -1.93 13.57 -3.25
N CYS A 193 -1.81 13.55 -1.92
CA CYS A 193 -0.95 14.49 -1.19
C CYS A 193 0.02 13.79 -0.24
N GLY A 194 1.32 14.12 -0.35
CA GLY A 194 2.31 13.79 0.68
C GLY A 194 2.80 12.33 0.67
N PHE A 195 2.68 11.65 -0.46
CA PHE A 195 3.27 10.31 -0.64
C PHE A 195 4.76 10.42 -0.95
N ASN A 196 5.55 9.46 -0.44
CA ASN A 196 6.96 9.33 -0.81
C ASN A 196 7.21 7.98 -1.48
N ALA A 197 7.00 6.88 -0.75
CA ALA A 197 7.07 5.53 -1.30
C ALA A 197 5.65 5.04 -1.59
N LEU A 198 5.45 4.50 -2.80
CA LEU A 198 4.19 3.93 -3.25
C LEU A 198 4.41 2.45 -3.57
N THR A 199 3.41 1.61 -3.31
CA THR A 199 3.41 0.24 -3.83
C THR A 199 3.16 0.23 -5.35
N PRO A 200 3.51 -0.85 -6.08
CA PRO A 200 3.28 -0.91 -7.53
C PRO A 200 1.82 -0.66 -7.92
N LEU A 201 0.87 -1.18 -7.14
CA LEU A 201 -0.55 -0.96 -7.36
C LEU A 201 -0.96 0.51 -7.17
N GLU A 202 -0.44 1.16 -6.13
CA GLU A 202 -0.71 2.57 -5.85
C GLU A 202 -0.13 3.47 -6.94
N GLU A 203 1.11 3.20 -7.36
CA GLU A 203 1.73 3.86 -8.50
C GLU A 203 0.87 3.66 -9.77
N LYS A 204 0.40 2.44 -10.04
CA LYS A 204 -0.51 2.17 -11.18
C LYS A 204 -1.81 2.99 -11.07
N LEU A 205 -2.48 2.96 -9.92
CA LEU A 205 -3.74 3.68 -9.69
C LEU A 205 -3.58 5.19 -9.92
N ILE A 206 -2.56 5.79 -9.31
CA ILE A 206 -2.30 7.22 -9.42
C ILE A 206 -2.00 7.59 -10.87
N ARG A 207 -1.14 6.82 -11.53
CA ARG A 207 -0.74 7.11 -12.92
C ARG A 207 -1.89 6.96 -13.90
N GLU A 208 -2.74 5.96 -13.77
CA GLU A 208 -3.94 5.78 -14.61
C GLU A 208 -4.90 6.97 -14.45
N LEU A 209 -5.19 7.37 -13.21
CA LEU A 209 -6.03 8.55 -12.95
C LEU A 209 -5.39 9.85 -13.47
N LEU A 210 -4.07 10.00 -13.37
CA LEU A 210 -3.35 11.12 -13.94
C LEU A 210 -3.50 11.13 -15.48
N GLN A 211 -3.32 9.99 -16.15
CA GLN A 211 -3.47 9.86 -17.61
C GLN A 211 -4.87 10.26 -18.08
N LYS A 212 -5.91 9.85 -17.33
CA LYS A 212 -7.31 10.19 -17.60
C LYS A 212 -7.71 11.61 -17.19
N ARG A 213 -6.76 12.42 -16.68
CA ARG A 213 -6.98 13.77 -16.14
C ARG A 213 -8.00 13.82 -15.00
N LYS A 214 -8.16 12.71 -14.28
CA LYS A 214 -9.02 12.58 -13.09
C LYS A 214 -8.26 12.77 -11.78
N ALA A 215 -6.94 12.95 -11.83
CA ALA A 215 -6.12 13.19 -10.63
C ALA A 215 -5.14 14.35 -10.74
N GLU A 216 -4.75 14.83 -9.56
CA GLU A 216 -3.60 15.69 -9.29
C GLU A 216 -2.74 15.09 -8.17
N CYS A 217 -1.45 15.39 -8.19
CA CYS A 217 -0.51 14.89 -7.21
C CYS A 217 0.38 16.00 -6.68
N PHE A 218 0.45 16.07 -5.36
CA PHE A 218 1.26 17.02 -4.63
C PHE A 218 2.32 16.26 -3.82
N PHE A 219 3.56 16.38 -4.27
CA PHE A 219 4.72 15.83 -3.58
C PHE A 219 5.38 16.92 -2.74
N GLN A 220 5.87 16.55 -1.57
CA GLN A 220 6.72 17.41 -0.76
C GLN A 220 8.17 16.99 -0.97
N ALA A 221 8.88 17.69 -1.86
CA ALA A 221 10.27 17.40 -2.17
C ALA A 221 11.18 18.55 -1.72
N ASP A 222 12.43 18.23 -1.42
CA ASP A 222 13.48 19.22 -1.17
C ASP A 222 14.67 18.93 -2.09
N GLU A 223 15.34 19.97 -2.56
CA GLU A 223 16.53 19.90 -3.42
C GLU A 223 17.61 19.00 -2.81
N TYR A 224 17.75 19.00 -1.48
CA TYR A 224 18.68 18.12 -0.77
C TYR A 224 18.46 16.64 -1.13
N TYR A 225 17.20 16.19 -1.20
CA TYR A 225 16.86 14.81 -1.53
C TYR A 225 16.88 14.53 -3.03
N ILE A 226 16.59 15.54 -3.87
CA ILE A 226 16.51 15.35 -5.32
C ILE A 226 17.90 15.40 -5.97
N LYS A 227 18.76 16.33 -5.57
CA LYS A 227 20.06 16.58 -6.22
C LYS A 227 21.15 15.61 -5.75
N ASP A 228 21.14 15.19 -4.49
CA ASP A 228 22.12 14.24 -3.97
C ASP A 228 21.62 12.80 -4.10
N LEU A 229 22.22 12.05 -5.05
CA LEU A 229 21.87 10.65 -5.31
C LEU A 229 22.20 9.72 -4.14
N LYS A 230 23.07 10.13 -3.21
CA LYS A 230 23.38 9.36 -1.99
C LYS A 230 22.25 9.44 -0.95
N GLN A 231 21.34 10.39 -1.10
CA GLN A 231 20.16 10.48 -0.24
C GLN A 231 19.12 9.47 -0.67
N GLU A 232 19.03 8.37 0.08
CA GLU A 232 18.05 7.29 -0.15
C GLU A 232 16.61 7.78 0.01
N ALA A 233 16.36 8.77 0.88
CA ALA A 233 15.04 9.34 1.09
C ALA A 233 14.44 9.99 -0.18
N GLY A 234 15.28 10.41 -1.12
CA GLY A 234 14.86 10.95 -2.42
C GLY A 234 14.69 9.90 -3.52
N LYS A 235 15.02 8.63 -3.28
CA LYS A 235 15.01 7.57 -4.31
C LYS A 235 13.68 7.46 -5.04
N PHE A 236 12.57 7.42 -4.29
CA PHE A 236 11.23 7.30 -4.88
C PHE A 236 10.79 8.60 -5.55
N LEU A 237 11.03 9.76 -4.93
CA LEU A 237 10.71 11.07 -5.54
C LEU A 237 11.42 11.27 -6.88
N ARG A 238 12.70 10.88 -6.98
CA ARG A 238 13.47 10.91 -8.24
C ARG A 238 12.87 9.98 -9.30
N LYS A 239 12.28 8.84 -8.91
CA LYS A 239 11.54 7.99 -9.85
C LYS A 239 10.22 8.65 -10.28
N HIS A 240 9.45 9.19 -9.32
CA HIS A 240 8.13 9.76 -9.57
C HIS A 240 8.19 11.02 -10.46
N MET A 241 9.21 11.86 -10.32
CA MET A 241 9.35 13.05 -11.16
C MET A 241 9.60 12.74 -12.64
N HIS A 242 9.96 11.49 -12.97
CA HIS A 242 10.13 11.01 -14.35
C HIS A 242 8.91 10.26 -14.89
N TRP A 243 7.80 10.23 -14.17
CA TRP A 243 6.54 9.72 -14.71
C TRP A 243 6.13 10.52 -15.95
N LYS A 244 5.81 9.82 -17.05
CA LYS A 244 5.38 10.42 -18.34
C LYS A 244 4.12 11.30 -18.21
N GLU A 245 3.35 11.05 -17.16
CA GLU A 245 2.14 11.79 -16.81
C GLU A 245 2.45 13.22 -16.35
N PHE A 246 3.67 13.49 -15.88
CA PHE A 246 4.17 14.84 -15.67
C PHE A 246 4.75 15.39 -16.97
N ASN A 247 4.07 16.38 -17.55
CA ASN A 247 4.42 17.00 -18.82
C ASN A 247 4.34 18.53 -18.73
N GLU A 248 4.48 19.23 -19.85
CA GLU A 248 4.49 20.69 -19.88
C GLU A 248 3.23 21.33 -19.25
N ASN A 249 2.08 20.65 -19.35
CA ASN A 249 0.80 21.09 -18.80
C ASN A 249 0.54 20.61 -17.36
N ARG A 250 1.36 19.68 -16.85
CA ARG A 250 1.28 19.15 -15.49
C ARG A 250 2.68 18.85 -15.00
N LYS A 251 3.38 19.87 -14.51
CA LYS A 251 4.76 19.71 -14.03
C LYS A 251 4.76 19.02 -12.66
N PHE A 252 5.81 18.25 -12.37
CA PHE A 252 6.11 17.87 -11.00
C PHE A 252 6.49 19.14 -10.22
N GLN A 253 5.68 19.52 -9.23
CA GLN A 253 5.83 20.78 -8.53
C GLN A 253 6.42 20.62 -7.12
N TRP A 254 6.80 21.75 -6.53
CA TRP A 254 7.16 21.92 -5.12
C TRP A 254 8.38 21.12 -4.65
N ILE A 255 9.46 21.26 -5.43
CA ILE A 255 10.82 21.01 -4.97
C ILE A 255 11.30 22.28 -4.25
N GLU A 256 11.29 22.26 -2.92
CA GLU A 256 11.73 23.37 -2.08
C GLU A 256 13.25 23.28 -1.83
N ASN A 257 13.87 24.36 -1.34
CA ASN A 257 15.26 24.33 -0.85
C ASN A 257 15.32 24.76 0.62
N SER A 258 14.33 24.30 1.38
CA SER A 258 14.15 24.76 2.75
C SER A 258 15.13 24.11 3.70
N PHE A 259 15.72 22.96 3.39
CA PHE A 259 16.68 22.31 4.30
C PHE A 259 17.99 23.10 4.44
N CYS A 260 18.42 23.80 3.39
CA CYS A 260 19.58 24.68 3.41
C CYS A 260 19.33 26.01 4.16
N GLU A 261 18.08 26.36 4.46
CA GLU A 261 17.75 27.56 5.21
C GLU A 261 18.12 27.41 6.69
N GLU A 262 18.57 28.51 7.30
CA GLU A 262 18.88 28.58 8.73
C GLU A 262 17.67 28.17 9.59
N LYS A 263 17.91 27.31 10.58
CA LYS A 263 16.87 26.75 11.46
C LYS A 263 16.98 27.35 12.86
N ASN A 264 15.86 27.87 13.36
CA ASN A 264 15.73 28.22 14.77
C ASN A 264 15.46 26.95 15.59
N ILE A 265 16.52 26.32 16.08
CA ILE A 265 16.46 25.10 16.87
C ILE A 265 16.29 25.47 18.35
N LYS A 266 15.19 25.02 18.95
CA LYS A 266 14.96 25.12 20.39
C LYS A 266 15.10 23.74 21.01
N VAL A 267 15.98 23.63 22.00
CA VAL A 267 16.19 22.40 22.77
C VAL A 267 15.39 22.51 24.07
N TYR A 268 14.56 21.52 24.35
CA TYR A 268 13.79 21.42 25.58
C TYR A 268 14.28 20.19 26.33
N GLU A 269 14.71 20.39 27.58
CA GLU A 269 15.04 19.28 28.47
C GLU A 269 13.76 18.73 29.09
N VAL A 270 13.63 17.41 29.11
CA VAL A 270 12.56 16.69 29.81
C VAL A 270 13.21 15.79 30.85
N ALA A 271 12.63 15.75 32.04
CA ALA A 271 13.11 14.89 33.12
C ALA A 271 13.15 13.43 32.62
N GLY A 272 14.32 12.80 32.73
CA GLY A 272 14.47 11.38 32.42
C GLY A 272 13.60 10.54 33.36
N ASN A 273 12.86 9.58 32.80
CA ASN A 273 12.16 8.55 33.57
C ASN A 273 13.16 7.61 34.27
#